data_AF-A0A961NQY9-F1
#
_entry.id   AF-A0A961NQY9-F1
#
_cell.length_a   1.000
_cell.length_b   1.000
_cell.length_c   1.000
_cell.angle_alpha   90.00
_cell.angle_beta   90.00
_cell.angle_gamma   90.00
#
_symmetry.space_group_name_H-M   'P 1'
#
loop_
_entity.id
_entity.type
_entity.pdbx_description
1 polymer ?
#
loop_
_entity_poly.entity_id
_entity_poly.type
_entity_poly.pdbx_seq_one_letter_code
_entity_poly.pdbx_strand_id
1 'polypeptide(L)'
;MDVSGRERLALIHMPARVRGASQPLVVMLHGGGGNGAQFMESSGFVEYADEFGLIAAFPYGTGPFEKSLLTWNAGNCCGRALDEGVDDVAFIRALVQTLVDSYGVDPRRVYAAGISNGAMMSYRLACDASDVFRGIAPVAGALNLSPCRALTPVSLMAIHGTADRHVLYDGGAPEVRADRRHDRVDTSVSESVGFWVDRNACSANARVSVQGTVRHDIYANCREGRTVELFTIDGGTHSWPGGTRGWIGGDEPSQAISASRLIAEFASRP
;
A
#
# COMPACT_ATOMS: atom_id res chain seq x y z
N MET A 1 -2.57 -14.53 -15.66
CA MET A 1 -1.67 -14.03 -16.72
C MET A 1 -0.27 -14.57 -16.48
N ASP A 2 0.53 -14.84 -17.51
CA ASP A 2 1.94 -15.23 -17.31
C ASP A 2 2.83 -13.98 -17.23
N VAL A 3 3.68 -13.91 -16.22
CA VAL A 3 4.72 -12.88 -16.11
C VAL A 3 6.02 -13.56 -15.69
N SER A 4 7.04 -13.46 -16.55
CA SER A 4 8.35 -14.08 -16.34
C SER A 4 8.27 -15.59 -16.12
N GLY A 5 7.38 -16.28 -16.86
CA GLY A 5 7.21 -17.73 -16.77
C GLY A 5 6.47 -18.20 -15.50
N ARG A 6 5.78 -17.29 -14.82
CA ARG A 6 4.97 -17.59 -13.64
C ARG A 6 3.52 -17.18 -13.89
N GLU A 7 2.60 -18.09 -13.60
CA GLU A 7 1.19 -17.76 -13.56
C GLU A 7 0.89 -16.81 -12.39
N ARG A 8 0.30 -15.66 -12.71
CA ARG A 8 -0.10 -14.62 -11.78
C ARG A 8 -1.62 -14.40 -11.82
N LEU A 9 -2.19 -14.20 -10.64
CA LEU A 9 -3.63 -14.04 -10.42
C LEU A 9 -3.94 -12.70 -9.76
N ALA A 10 -5.07 -12.10 -10.11
CA ALA A 10 -5.66 -10.97 -9.40
C ALA A 10 -7.19 -11.06 -9.45
N LEU A 11 -7.86 -10.65 -8.37
CA LEU A 11 -9.29 -10.38 -8.39
C LEU A 11 -9.50 -8.91 -8.75
N ILE A 12 -10.45 -8.65 -9.65
CA ILE A 12 -10.79 -7.30 -10.09
C ILE A 12 -12.22 -6.99 -9.67
N HIS A 13 -12.38 -5.90 -8.95
CA HIS A 13 -13.69 -5.32 -8.66
C HIS A 13 -13.95 -4.16 -9.62
N MET A 14 -15.03 -4.26 -10.37
CA MET A 14 -15.54 -3.17 -11.21
C MET A 14 -16.62 -2.43 -10.43
N PRO A 15 -16.54 -1.10 -10.31
CA PRO A 15 -17.49 -0.36 -9.49
C PRO A 15 -18.89 -0.44 -10.09
N ALA A 16 -19.91 -0.59 -9.25
CA ALA A 16 -21.31 -0.59 -9.66
C ALA A 16 -21.73 0.70 -10.40
N ARG A 17 -21.01 1.80 -10.14
CA ARG A 17 -21.20 3.10 -10.79
C ARG A 17 -19.92 3.54 -11.49
N VAL A 18 -19.95 3.56 -12.81
CA VAL A 18 -18.88 4.13 -13.63
C VAL A 18 -19.05 5.65 -13.72
N ARG A 19 -18.01 6.41 -13.35
CA ARG A 19 -18.01 7.88 -13.39
C ARG A 19 -17.14 8.37 -14.55
N GLY A 20 -17.75 8.62 -15.71
CA GLY A 20 -17.04 9.08 -16.91
C GLY A 20 -16.47 7.95 -17.76
N ALA A 21 -15.61 8.29 -18.72
CA ALA A 21 -15.11 7.34 -19.73
C ALA A 21 -14.06 6.36 -19.20
N SER A 22 -13.33 6.73 -18.14
CA SER A 22 -12.27 5.92 -17.53
C SER A 22 -12.23 6.13 -16.01
N GLN A 23 -11.95 5.08 -15.25
CA GLN A 23 -11.98 5.08 -13.79
C GLN A 23 -10.57 5.06 -13.19
N PRO A 24 -10.37 5.65 -11.99
CA PRO A 24 -9.13 5.43 -11.24
C PRO A 24 -8.99 3.97 -10.84
N LEU A 25 -7.75 3.52 -10.69
CA LEU A 25 -7.40 2.19 -10.21
C LEU A 25 -6.70 2.28 -8.86
N VAL A 26 -7.12 1.44 -7.91
CA VAL A 26 -6.35 1.16 -6.69
C VAL A 26 -5.93 -0.32 -6.68
N VAL A 27 -4.62 -0.56 -6.68
CA VAL A 27 -4.03 -1.89 -6.49
C VAL A 27 -3.88 -2.13 -4.99
N MET A 28 -4.65 -3.07 -4.45
CA MET A 28 -4.77 -3.40 -3.02
C MET A 28 -3.91 -4.63 -2.68
N LEU A 29 -2.76 -4.39 -2.04
CA LEU A 29 -1.70 -5.36 -1.79
C LEU A 29 -1.83 -5.96 -0.38
N HIS A 30 -2.08 -7.27 -0.33
CA HIS A 30 -2.20 -8.01 0.94
C HIS A 30 -0.89 -8.03 1.75
N GLY A 31 -1.00 -8.22 3.06
CA GLY A 31 0.15 -8.45 3.95
C GLY A 31 0.78 -9.84 3.76
N GLY A 32 1.97 -10.03 4.32
CA GLY A 32 2.70 -11.31 4.21
C GLY A 32 1.91 -12.45 4.87
N GLY A 33 1.80 -13.58 4.17
CA GLY A 33 0.97 -14.72 4.59
C GLY A 33 -0.49 -14.64 4.12
N GLY A 34 -0.94 -13.49 3.62
CA GLY A 34 -2.28 -13.29 3.07
C GLY A 34 -2.42 -13.73 1.61
N ASN A 35 -3.51 -13.29 1.00
CA ASN A 35 -3.78 -13.41 -0.44
C ASN A 35 -4.82 -12.36 -0.91
N GLY A 36 -5.05 -12.27 -2.22
CA GLY A 36 -5.96 -11.28 -2.81
C GLY A 36 -7.41 -11.37 -2.29
N ALA A 37 -8.00 -12.57 -2.25
CA ALA A 37 -9.38 -12.76 -1.76
C ALA A 37 -9.53 -12.39 -0.29
N GLN A 38 -8.61 -12.86 0.55
CA GLN A 38 -8.60 -12.57 1.99
C GLN A 38 -8.49 -11.06 2.24
N PHE A 39 -7.66 -10.34 1.47
CA PHE A 39 -7.52 -8.90 1.64
C PHE A 39 -8.70 -8.11 1.07
N MET A 40 -9.31 -8.58 -0.01
CA MET A 40 -10.55 -8.02 -0.55
C MET A 40 -11.67 -8.03 0.50
N GLU A 41 -11.83 -9.15 1.22
CA GLU A 41 -12.83 -9.28 2.28
C GLU A 41 -12.45 -8.44 3.51
N SER A 42 -11.26 -8.65 4.08
CA SER A 42 -10.88 -8.05 5.36
C SER A 42 -10.65 -6.53 5.33
N SER A 43 -10.27 -5.97 4.18
CA SER A 43 -10.11 -4.52 4.04
C SER A 43 -11.44 -3.77 3.94
N GLY A 44 -12.52 -4.43 3.49
CA GLY A 44 -13.79 -3.76 3.20
C GLY A 44 -13.71 -2.73 2.07
N PHE A 45 -12.64 -2.73 1.26
CA PHE A 45 -12.40 -1.67 0.28
C PHE A 45 -13.41 -1.65 -0.88
N VAL A 46 -14.06 -2.78 -1.17
CA VAL A 46 -15.05 -2.93 -2.25
C VAL A 46 -16.21 -1.94 -2.10
N GLU A 47 -16.72 -1.76 -0.88
CA GLU A 47 -17.82 -0.83 -0.59
C GLU A 47 -17.46 0.61 -1.00
N TYR A 48 -16.25 1.05 -0.64
CA TYR A 48 -15.76 2.38 -1.00
C TYR A 48 -15.36 2.47 -2.47
N ALA A 49 -14.88 1.39 -3.10
CA ALA A 49 -14.66 1.37 -4.54
C ALA A 49 -15.98 1.64 -5.30
N ASP A 50 -17.11 1.08 -4.85
CA ASP A 50 -18.43 1.38 -5.39
C ASP A 50 -18.89 2.82 -5.11
N GLU A 51 -18.72 3.30 -3.87
CA GLU A 51 -19.11 4.67 -3.46
C GLU A 51 -18.38 5.73 -4.30
N PHE A 52 -17.08 5.53 -4.56
CA PHE A 52 -16.22 6.50 -5.21
C PHE A 52 -16.09 6.30 -6.72
N GLY A 53 -16.52 5.15 -7.26
CA GLY A 53 -16.40 4.82 -8.68
C GLY A 53 -14.97 4.43 -9.06
N LEU A 54 -14.34 3.57 -8.27
CA LEU A 54 -12.95 3.13 -8.44
C LEU A 54 -12.92 1.68 -8.92
N ILE A 55 -11.99 1.36 -9.82
CA ILE A 55 -11.61 -0.03 -10.07
C ILE A 55 -10.64 -0.44 -8.96
N ALA A 56 -10.85 -1.62 -8.39
CA ALA A 56 -9.94 -2.17 -7.39
C ALA A 56 -9.35 -3.50 -7.89
N ALA A 57 -8.04 -3.65 -7.76
CA ALA A 57 -7.35 -4.90 -8.08
C ALA A 57 -6.71 -5.49 -6.82
N PHE A 58 -6.99 -6.77 -6.55
CA PHE A 58 -6.46 -7.52 -5.42
C PHE A 58 -5.56 -8.64 -5.94
N PRO A 59 -4.29 -8.34 -6.27
CA PRO A 59 -3.37 -9.32 -6.83
C PRO A 59 -2.89 -10.33 -5.77
N TYR A 60 -2.47 -11.49 -6.26
CA TYR A 60 -1.88 -12.57 -5.46
C TYR A 60 -0.34 -12.49 -5.55
N GLY A 61 0.31 -12.49 -4.39
CA GLY A 61 1.77 -12.62 -4.30
C GLY A 61 2.26 -14.03 -4.64
N THR A 62 3.48 -14.35 -4.21
CA THR A 62 4.11 -15.66 -4.39
C THR A 62 4.32 -16.36 -3.06
N GLY A 63 4.06 -17.67 -3.00
CA GLY A 63 4.17 -18.46 -1.77
C GLY A 63 4.32 -19.96 -2.01
N PRO A 64 4.46 -20.74 -0.92
CA PRO A 64 4.66 -22.18 -0.99
C PRO A 64 3.43 -22.94 -1.50
N PHE A 65 2.24 -22.36 -1.33
CA PHE A 65 0.98 -22.97 -1.71
C PHE A 65 0.29 -22.14 -2.80
N GLU A 66 -0.34 -22.84 -3.73
CA GLU A 66 -1.10 -22.25 -4.82
C GLU A 66 -2.27 -21.44 -4.22
N LYS A 67 -2.06 -20.12 -4.06
CA LYS A 67 -3.02 -19.10 -3.56
C LYS A 67 -3.08 -18.87 -2.04
N SER A 68 -2.21 -19.48 -1.23
CA SER A 68 -2.17 -19.20 0.22
C SER A 68 -0.75 -19.02 0.75
N LEU A 69 -0.63 -18.31 1.88
CA LEU A 69 0.65 -17.93 2.49
C LEU A 69 1.57 -17.18 1.52
N LEU A 70 1.01 -16.17 0.86
CA LEU A 70 1.71 -15.43 -0.19
C LEU A 70 2.45 -14.22 0.37
N THR A 71 3.50 -13.84 -0.34
CA THR A 71 4.38 -12.71 -0.01
C THR A 71 4.72 -11.95 -1.29
N TRP A 72 5.15 -10.71 -1.12
CA TRP A 72 5.72 -9.85 -2.14
C TRP A 72 7.22 -9.76 -1.94
N ASN A 73 7.98 -9.67 -3.03
CA ASN A 73 9.36 -9.27 -3.01
C ASN A 73 9.46 -7.74 -2.99
N ALA A 74 9.42 -7.16 -1.80
CA ALA A 74 9.60 -5.73 -1.58
C ALA A 74 11.09 -5.31 -1.50
N GLY A 75 12.03 -6.23 -1.73
CA GLY A 75 13.47 -6.01 -1.68
C GLY A 75 14.14 -6.40 -0.36
N ASN A 76 13.42 -6.39 0.76
CA ASN A 76 13.94 -6.82 2.06
C ASN A 76 12.93 -7.63 2.90
N CYS A 77 11.76 -7.89 2.34
CA CYS A 77 10.70 -8.73 2.88
C CYS A 77 9.95 -9.27 1.67
N CYS A 78 9.52 -10.52 1.65
CA CYS A 78 9.84 -11.59 2.60
C CYS A 78 9.51 -12.94 1.97
N GLY A 79 9.84 -14.00 2.70
CA GLY A 79 9.43 -15.35 2.37
C GLY A 79 9.83 -15.75 0.96
N ARG A 80 9.00 -16.59 0.34
CA ARG A 80 9.34 -17.23 -0.93
C ARG A 80 9.52 -16.22 -2.07
N ALA A 81 8.78 -15.12 -2.06
CA ALA A 81 8.91 -14.11 -3.10
C ALA A 81 10.30 -13.46 -3.08
N LEU A 82 10.82 -13.18 -1.88
CA LEU A 82 12.20 -12.69 -1.71
C LEU A 82 13.23 -13.79 -2.01
N ASP A 83 13.03 -15.00 -1.49
CA ASP A 83 13.94 -16.16 -1.69
C ASP A 83 14.19 -16.44 -3.18
N GLU A 84 13.13 -16.37 -3.99
CA GLU A 84 13.18 -16.65 -5.43
C GLU A 84 13.48 -15.41 -6.29
N GLY A 85 13.69 -14.24 -5.67
CA GLY A 85 13.92 -12.99 -6.40
C GLY A 85 12.78 -12.64 -7.36
N VAL A 86 11.53 -12.88 -6.96
CA VAL A 86 10.35 -12.68 -7.81
C VAL A 86 10.24 -11.23 -8.24
N ASP A 87 10.03 -10.99 -9.53
CA ASP A 87 9.80 -9.64 -10.06
C ASP A 87 8.31 -9.24 -9.93
N ASP A 88 7.94 -8.86 -8.70
CA ASP A 88 6.59 -8.39 -8.41
C ASP A 88 6.30 -7.00 -8.99
N VAL A 89 7.34 -6.19 -9.27
CA VAL A 89 7.18 -4.91 -9.97
C VAL A 89 6.70 -5.17 -11.40
N ALA A 90 7.36 -6.06 -12.14
CA ALA A 90 6.97 -6.40 -13.51
C ALA A 90 5.54 -6.97 -13.57
N PHE A 91 5.17 -7.82 -12.62
CA PHE A 91 3.80 -8.34 -12.55
C PHE A 91 2.77 -7.24 -12.35
N ILE A 92 2.97 -6.37 -11.36
CA ILE A 92 1.99 -5.35 -11.05
C ILE A 92 1.89 -4.33 -12.20
N ARG A 93 2.99 -4.02 -12.89
CA ARG A 93 2.97 -3.22 -14.13
C ARG A 93 2.15 -3.88 -15.23
N ALA A 94 2.37 -5.17 -15.48
CA ALA A 94 1.61 -5.93 -16.48
C ALA A 94 0.11 -6.00 -16.15
N LEU A 95 -0.22 -6.15 -14.87
CA LEU A 95 -1.60 -6.11 -14.38
C LEU A 95 -2.24 -4.74 -14.65
N VAL A 96 -1.58 -3.64 -14.28
CA VAL A 96 -2.09 -2.29 -14.53
C VAL A 96 -2.29 -2.07 -16.02
N GLN A 97 -1.32 -2.45 -16.86
CA GLN A 97 -1.42 -2.31 -18.31
C GLN A 97 -2.65 -3.07 -18.87
N THR A 98 -2.87 -4.30 -18.41
CA THR A 98 -4.04 -5.10 -18.81
C THR A 98 -5.36 -4.40 -18.44
N LEU A 99 -5.41 -3.76 -17.27
CA LEU A 99 -6.60 -3.04 -16.80
C LEU A 99 -6.83 -1.72 -17.57
N VAL A 100 -5.76 -1.04 -17.96
CA VAL A 100 -5.85 0.13 -18.87
C VAL A 100 -6.40 -0.29 -20.22
N ASP A 101 -5.86 -1.36 -20.80
CA ASP A 101 -6.21 -1.77 -22.16
C ASP A 101 -7.62 -2.38 -22.26
N SER A 102 -8.08 -3.09 -21.23
CA SER A 102 -9.28 -3.93 -21.31
C SER A 102 -10.43 -3.51 -20.38
N TYR A 103 -10.17 -2.68 -19.36
CA TYR A 103 -11.13 -2.41 -18.28
C TYR A 103 -11.40 -0.93 -18.02
N GLY A 104 -10.92 -0.03 -18.89
CA GLY A 104 -11.23 1.40 -18.81
C GLY A 104 -10.57 2.11 -17.62
N VAL A 105 -9.38 1.66 -17.20
CA VAL A 105 -8.58 2.40 -16.22
C VAL A 105 -7.99 3.66 -16.85
N ASP A 106 -8.06 4.80 -16.16
CA ASP A 106 -7.30 6.00 -16.52
C ASP A 106 -5.83 5.79 -16.13
N PRO A 107 -4.88 5.69 -17.09
CA PRO A 107 -3.47 5.44 -16.79
C PRO A 107 -2.82 6.56 -15.98
N ARG A 108 -3.44 7.74 -15.87
CA ARG A 108 -2.94 8.84 -15.04
C ARG A 108 -3.43 8.79 -13.60
N ARG A 109 -4.37 7.89 -13.27
CA ARG A 109 -5.02 7.80 -11.95
C ARG A 109 -4.88 6.39 -11.37
N VAL A 110 -3.66 5.88 -11.37
CA VAL A 110 -3.31 4.57 -10.80
C VAL A 110 -2.63 4.75 -9.44
N TYR A 111 -3.11 4.03 -8.43
CA TYR A 111 -2.64 4.08 -7.06
C TYR A 111 -2.33 2.68 -6.54
N ALA A 112 -1.43 2.56 -5.56
CA ALA A 112 -1.19 1.33 -4.83
C ALA A 112 -1.35 1.53 -3.33
N ALA A 113 -2.08 0.64 -2.67
CA ALA A 113 -2.25 0.63 -1.23
C ALA A 113 -2.06 -0.78 -0.70
N GLY A 114 -1.69 -0.94 0.56
CA GLY A 114 -1.48 -2.25 1.12
C GLY A 114 -1.03 -2.20 2.56
N ILE A 115 -0.93 -3.38 3.18
CA ILE A 115 -0.54 -3.53 4.59
C ILE A 115 0.75 -4.31 4.76
N SER A 116 1.60 -3.96 5.73
CA SER A 116 2.77 -4.77 6.11
C SER A 116 3.70 -5.00 4.91
N ASN A 117 3.96 -6.26 4.52
CA ASN A 117 4.69 -6.58 3.29
C ASN A 117 4.06 -5.96 2.01
N GLY A 118 2.74 -5.84 1.92
CA GLY A 118 2.06 -5.13 0.83
C GLY A 118 2.26 -3.62 0.87
N ALA A 119 2.41 -3.02 2.06
CA ALA A 119 2.79 -1.62 2.23
C ALA A 119 4.26 -1.38 1.83
N MET A 120 5.16 -2.30 2.16
CA MET A 120 6.54 -2.26 1.67
C MET A 120 6.58 -2.40 0.14
N MET A 121 5.72 -3.25 -0.43
CA MET A 121 5.59 -3.37 -1.88
C MET A 121 5.03 -2.10 -2.52
N SER A 122 4.09 -1.38 -1.90
CA SER A 122 3.62 -0.10 -2.43
C SER A 122 4.75 0.95 -2.43
N TYR A 123 5.59 1.01 -1.39
CA TYR A 123 6.82 1.81 -1.43
C TYR A 123 7.76 1.39 -2.57
N ARG A 124 7.95 0.08 -2.81
CA ARG A 124 8.74 -0.40 -3.96
C ARG A 124 8.19 0.07 -5.29
N LEU A 125 6.88 0.02 -5.48
CA LEU A 125 6.24 0.52 -6.71
C LEU A 125 6.45 2.02 -6.88
N ALA A 126 6.41 2.81 -5.81
CA ALA A 126 6.72 4.23 -5.91
C ALA A 126 8.19 4.51 -6.26
N CYS A 127 9.13 3.65 -5.84
CA CYS A 127 10.54 3.78 -6.20
C CYS A 127 10.85 3.32 -7.63
N ASP A 128 10.25 2.22 -8.08
CA ASP A 128 10.67 1.53 -9.31
C ASP A 128 9.65 1.63 -10.45
N ALA A 129 8.44 2.11 -10.16
CA ALA A 129 7.35 2.26 -11.11
C ALA A 129 6.60 3.60 -10.93
N SER A 130 7.31 4.65 -10.53
CA SER A 130 6.74 6.00 -10.36
C SER A 130 6.10 6.57 -11.63
N ASP A 131 6.50 6.09 -12.81
CA ASP A 131 5.90 6.42 -14.10
C ASP A 131 4.48 5.84 -14.28
N VAL A 132 4.15 4.79 -13.52
CA VAL A 132 2.83 4.15 -13.51
C VAL A 132 1.97 4.68 -12.35
N PHE A 133 2.54 4.84 -11.16
CA PHE A 133 1.77 5.16 -9.95
C PHE A 133 1.73 6.66 -9.64
N ARG A 134 0.51 7.23 -9.62
CA ARG A 134 0.25 8.62 -9.21
C ARG A 134 0.43 8.80 -7.70
N GLY A 135 0.09 7.79 -6.90
CA GLY A 135 0.21 7.85 -5.46
C GLY A 135 0.20 6.48 -4.80
N ILE A 136 0.70 6.43 -3.57
CA ILE A 136 0.69 5.22 -2.74
C ILE A 136 0.11 5.50 -1.35
N ALA A 137 -0.54 4.49 -0.78
CA ALA A 137 -1.08 4.52 0.57
C ALA A 137 -0.64 3.29 1.40
N PRO A 138 0.61 3.29 1.92
CA PRO A 138 1.12 2.22 2.76
C PRO A 138 0.48 2.27 4.16
N VAL A 139 0.01 1.13 4.65
CA VAL A 139 -0.50 0.94 6.00
C VAL A 139 0.43 0.00 6.77
N ALA A 140 0.94 0.43 7.92
CA ALA A 140 1.80 -0.41 8.77
C ALA A 140 3.01 -1.01 8.00
N GLY A 141 3.76 -0.18 7.27
CA GLY A 141 4.91 -0.60 6.45
C GLY A 141 6.04 0.43 6.43
N ALA A 142 7.21 0.04 5.90
CA ALA A 142 8.40 0.88 5.90
C ALA A 142 9.04 1.01 4.51
N LEU A 143 9.69 2.15 4.26
CA LEU A 143 10.45 2.44 3.03
C LEU A 143 11.88 1.88 3.14
N ASN A 144 12.05 0.60 2.85
CA ASN A 144 13.35 -0.06 3.03
C ASN A 144 14.18 -0.20 1.75
N LEU A 145 14.07 0.79 0.87
CA LEU A 145 14.76 0.78 -0.42
C LEU A 145 15.77 1.89 -0.49
N SER A 146 17.04 1.52 -0.51
CA SER A 146 18.15 2.45 -0.65
C SER A 146 19.13 1.94 -1.71
N PRO A 147 19.32 2.67 -2.83
CA PRO A 147 18.63 3.90 -3.19
C PRO A 147 17.18 3.65 -3.70
N CYS A 148 16.22 4.47 -3.26
CA CYS A 148 14.92 4.59 -3.91
C CYS A 148 15.04 5.51 -5.14
N ARG A 149 14.74 5.00 -6.34
CA ARG A 149 15.00 5.69 -7.62
C ARG A 149 13.74 6.15 -8.34
N ALA A 150 12.76 6.69 -7.60
CA ALA A 150 11.55 7.23 -8.21
C ALA A 150 11.94 8.25 -9.30
N LEU A 151 11.41 8.11 -10.52
CA LEU A 151 11.70 8.98 -11.66
C LEU A 151 10.81 10.23 -11.66
N THR A 152 9.59 10.12 -11.15
CA THR A 152 8.57 11.16 -11.08
C THR A 152 8.08 11.36 -9.63
N PRO A 153 7.53 12.55 -9.29
CA PRO A 153 6.87 12.74 -8.00
C PRO A 153 5.64 11.83 -7.82
N VAL A 154 5.51 11.22 -6.65
CA VAL A 154 4.41 10.29 -6.29
C VAL A 154 3.77 10.80 -4.99
N SER A 155 2.45 10.90 -4.94
CA SER A 155 1.76 11.29 -3.70
C SER A 155 1.85 10.18 -2.65
N LEU A 156 1.98 10.52 -1.38
CA LEU A 156 2.02 9.57 -0.25
C LEU A 156 0.86 9.84 0.71
N MET A 157 0.16 8.81 1.13
CA MET A 157 -0.72 8.83 2.30
C MET A 157 -0.42 7.62 3.19
N ALA A 158 0.49 7.78 4.14
CA ALA A 158 0.87 6.71 5.06
C ALA A 158 -0.08 6.63 6.26
N ILE A 159 -0.34 5.42 6.76
CA ILE A 159 -1.10 5.17 7.98
C ILE A 159 -0.31 4.22 8.88
N HIS A 160 -0.05 4.59 10.13
CA HIS A 160 0.76 3.76 11.03
C HIS A 160 0.33 3.89 12.49
N GLY A 161 0.36 2.77 13.21
CA GLY A 161 0.06 2.72 14.65
C GLY A 161 1.31 2.84 15.51
N THR A 162 1.26 3.58 16.62
CA THR A 162 2.43 3.78 17.50
C THR A 162 2.79 2.54 18.32
N ALA A 163 1.88 1.57 18.46
CA ALA A 163 2.06 0.31 19.17
C ALA A 163 2.28 -0.89 18.21
N ASP A 164 2.62 -0.64 16.95
CA ASP A 164 2.98 -1.68 15.99
C ASP A 164 4.31 -2.35 16.39
N ARG A 165 4.27 -3.67 16.60
CA ARG A 165 5.42 -4.49 17.03
C ARG A 165 6.06 -5.28 15.88
N HIS A 166 5.47 -5.25 14.68
CA HIS A 166 5.92 -5.96 13.50
C HIS A 166 6.67 -5.04 12.52
N VAL A 167 6.24 -3.78 12.42
CA VAL A 167 6.92 -2.70 11.72
C VAL A 167 6.90 -1.49 12.65
N LEU A 168 7.99 -1.30 13.39
CA LEU A 168 8.03 -0.32 14.46
C LEU A 168 7.84 1.10 13.92
N TYR A 169 7.03 1.89 14.61
CA TYR A 169 6.75 3.28 14.21
C TYR A 169 8.04 4.13 14.12
N ASP A 170 8.93 3.97 15.11
CA ASP A 170 10.22 4.67 15.18
C ASP A 170 11.33 3.95 14.40
N GLY A 171 11.00 2.92 13.62
CA GLY A 171 11.95 2.11 12.86
C GLY A 171 12.75 1.14 13.74
N GLY A 172 13.70 0.45 13.11
CA GLY A 172 14.53 -0.55 13.77
C GLY A 172 14.14 -1.99 13.44
N ALA A 173 14.70 -2.93 14.20
CA ALA A 173 14.40 -4.35 14.01
C ALA A 173 13.02 -4.70 14.61
N PRO A 174 12.22 -5.55 13.96
CA PRO A 174 10.90 -5.93 14.45
C PRO A 174 10.99 -6.69 15.78
N GLU A 175 10.12 -6.34 16.73
CA GLU A 175 9.95 -7.08 17.99
C GLU A 175 9.25 -8.42 17.77
N VAL A 176 8.27 -8.44 16.86
CA VAL A 176 7.53 -9.64 16.45
C VAL A 176 7.82 -9.91 14.97
N ARG A 177 8.50 -11.03 14.72
CA ARG A 177 8.95 -11.41 13.38
C ARG A 177 7.90 -12.27 12.66
N ALA A 178 7.34 -11.72 11.58
CA ALA A 178 6.51 -12.47 10.62
C ALA A 178 7.36 -13.39 9.72
N ASP A 179 8.56 -12.93 9.34
CA ASP A 179 9.57 -13.73 8.67
C ASP A 179 10.75 -13.96 9.61
N ARG A 180 10.98 -15.22 9.98
CA ARG A 180 12.09 -15.60 10.88
C ARG A 180 13.36 -15.98 10.13
N ARG A 181 13.32 -16.04 8.80
CA ARG A 181 14.46 -16.44 7.96
C ARG A 181 15.32 -15.26 7.54
N HIS A 182 14.74 -14.06 7.50
CA HIS A 182 15.40 -12.85 7.05
C HIS A 182 15.43 -11.82 8.17
N ASP A 183 16.64 -11.40 8.56
CA ASP A 183 16.80 -10.23 9.41
C ASP A 183 16.44 -8.97 8.64
N ARG A 184 15.75 -8.05 9.31
CA ARG A 184 15.30 -6.78 8.75
C ARG A 184 15.49 -5.68 9.77
N VAL A 185 15.92 -4.52 9.28
CA VAL A 185 15.89 -3.26 10.00
C VAL A 185 15.07 -2.30 9.14
N ASP A 186 13.98 -1.81 9.72
CA ASP A 186 13.01 -0.95 9.04
C ASP A 186 13.38 0.52 9.25
N THR A 187 13.24 1.35 8.22
CA THR A 187 13.27 2.82 8.39
C THR A 187 12.07 3.28 9.22
N SER A 188 12.23 4.34 9.99
CA SER A 188 11.12 4.92 10.74
C SER A 188 10.04 5.51 9.82
N VAL A 189 8.83 5.69 10.36
CA VAL A 189 7.73 6.36 9.66
C VAL A 189 8.10 7.81 9.34
N SER A 190 8.77 8.50 10.26
CA SER A 190 9.20 9.89 10.08
C SER A 190 10.26 10.02 8.97
N GLU A 191 11.23 9.11 8.89
CA GLU A 191 12.20 9.06 7.78
C GLU A 191 11.52 8.75 6.45
N SER A 192 10.57 7.80 6.42
CA SER A 192 9.82 7.45 5.21
C SER A 192 9.02 8.63 4.68
N VAL A 193 8.32 9.35 5.56
CA VAL A 193 7.55 10.56 5.22
C VAL A 193 8.48 11.70 4.81
N GLY A 194 9.57 11.93 5.56
CA GLY A 194 10.57 12.94 5.26
C GLY A 194 11.19 12.76 3.87
N PHE A 195 11.53 11.52 3.49
CA PHE A 195 12.00 11.21 2.15
C PHE A 195 11.03 11.69 1.06
N TRP A 196 9.73 11.46 1.22
CA TRP A 196 8.73 11.88 0.23
C TRP A 196 8.43 13.38 0.28
N VAL A 197 8.50 14.02 1.44
CA VAL A 197 8.45 15.49 1.59
C VAL A 197 9.57 16.12 0.75
N ASP A 198 10.79 15.63 0.89
CA ASP A 198 11.95 16.12 0.16
C ASP A 198 11.86 15.79 -1.33
N ARG A 199 11.55 14.53 -1.68
CA ARG A 199 11.45 14.05 -3.06
C ARG A 199 10.41 14.83 -3.86
N ASN A 200 9.29 15.18 -3.23
CA ASN A 200 8.20 15.94 -3.82
C ASN A 200 8.34 17.45 -3.63
N ALA A 201 9.42 17.94 -3.00
CA ALA A 201 9.63 19.36 -2.71
C ALA A 201 8.42 20.03 -2.03
N CYS A 202 7.86 19.37 -1.02
CA CYS A 202 6.74 19.88 -0.24
C CYS A 202 7.18 21.00 0.72
N SER A 203 6.20 21.71 1.30
CA SER A 203 6.44 22.59 2.44
C SER A 203 6.97 21.79 3.62
N ALA A 204 8.01 22.28 4.30
CA ALA A 204 8.65 21.57 5.41
C ALA A 204 7.73 21.38 6.64
N ASN A 205 6.83 22.33 6.89
CA ASN A 205 5.92 22.26 8.03
C ASN A 205 4.59 21.64 7.61
N ALA A 206 4.18 20.58 8.31
CA ALA A 206 2.87 19.99 8.15
C ALA A 206 1.78 20.87 8.77
N ARG A 207 0.59 20.85 8.17
CA ARG A 207 -0.65 21.19 8.88
C ARG A 207 -1.09 19.98 9.68
N VAL A 208 -1.30 20.17 10.97
CA VAL A 208 -1.58 19.07 11.90
C VAL A 208 -3.01 19.19 12.43
N SER A 209 -3.74 18.09 12.41
CA SER A 209 -5.01 17.94 13.13
C SER A 209 -4.97 16.70 14.01
N VAL A 210 -5.75 16.72 15.10
CA VAL A 210 -5.88 15.58 16.02
C VAL A 210 -7.36 15.36 16.32
N GLN A 211 -7.82 14.13 16.17
CA GLN A 211 -9.18 13.70 16.49
C GLN A 211 -9.12 12.38 17.26
N GLY A 212 -9.47 12.42 18.54
CA GLY A 212 -9.33 11.25 19.42
C GLY A 212 -7.87 10.79 19.46
N THR A 213 -7.62 9.52 19.13
CA THR A 213 -6.28 8.92 19.07
C THR A 213 -5.58 9.10 17.72
N VAL A 214 -6.19 9.81 16.78
CA VAL A 214 -5.68 9.94 15.42
C VAL A 214 -5.07 11.32 15.23
N ARG A 215 -3.80 11.36 14.86
CA ARG A 215 -3.10 12.56 14.39
C ARG A 215 -2.97 12.49 12.87
N HIS A 216 -3.26 13.58 12.19
CA HIS A 216 -3.11 13.71 10.75
C HIS A 216 -2.18 14.89 10.41
N ASP A 217 -1.08 14.58 9.74
CA ASP A 217 -0.10 15.55 9.27
C ASP A 217 -0.19 15.67 7.75
N ILE A 218 -0.39 16.89 7.23
CA ILE A 218 -0.47 17.18 5.78
C ILE A 218 0.67 18.11 5.39
N TYR A 219 1.57 17.64 4.53
CA TYR A 219 2.60 18.44 3.89
C TYR A 219 2.09 18.91 2.52
N ALA A 220 1.88 20.22 2.40
CA ALA A 220 1.26 20.85 1.24
C ALA A 220 2.27 21.51 0.28
N ASN A 221 1.77 22.07 -0.82
CA ASN A 221 2.55 22.78 -1.85
C ASN A 221 3.68 21.94 -2.44
N CYS A 222 3.46 20.63 -2.59
CA CYS A 222 4.43 19.78 -3.26
C CYS A 222 4.42 20.03 -4.77
N ARG A 223 5.55 19.71 -5.40
CA ARG A 223 5.74 19.72 -6.85
C ARG A 223 4.60 18.96 -7.55
N GLU A 224 4.16 19.49 -8.70
CA GLU A 224 3.17 18.85 -9.58
C GLU A 224 1.85 18.46 -8.89
N GLY A 225 1.47 19.22 -7.86
CA GLY A 225 0.21 19.02 -7.13
C GLY A 225 0.18 17.72 -6.32
N ARG A 226 1.34 17.14 -5.99
CA ARG A 226 1.41 15.98 -5.10
C ARG A 226 1.07 16.38 -3.66
N THR A 227 0.77 15.36 -2.86
CA THR A 227 0.52 15.51 -1.42
C THR A 227 1.31 14.47 -0.67
N VAL A 228 1.77 14.82 0.53
CA VAL A 228 2.35 13.87 1.47
C VAL A 228 1.57 13.98 2.77
N GLU A 229 0.99 12.87 3.21
CA GLU A 229 0.14 12.79 4.38
C GLU A 229 0.55 11.61 5.26
N LEU A 230 0.42 11.81 6.58
CA LEU A 230 0.61 10.78 7.58
C LEU A 230 -0.58 10.77 8.53
N PHE A 231 -1.20 9.60 8.69
CA PHE A 231 -2.12 9.31 9.78
C PHE A 231 -1.41 8.45 10.82
N THR A 232 -1.23 9.00 12.01
CA THR A 232 -0.69 8.29 13.16
C THR A 232 -1.81 7.92 14.10
N ILE A 233 -1.92 6.64 14.44
CA ILE A 233 -2.91 6.14 15.40
C ILE A 233 -2.20 5.84 16.71
N ASP A 234 -2.43 6.68 17.73
CA ASP A 234 -1.89 6.46 19.06
C ASP A 234 -2.48 5.18 19.67
N GLY A 235 -1.61 4.29 20.14
CA GLY A 235 -1.96 2.94 20.60
C GLY A 235 -2.41 1.98 19.47
N GLY A 236 -2.36 2.41 18.20
CA GLY A 236 -2.66 1.57 17.06
C GLY A 236 -1.63 0.45 16.89
N THR A 237 -2.10 -0.75 16.53
CA THR A 237 -1.32 -1.99 16.40
C THR A 237 -1.08 -2.37 14.93
N HIS A 238 -0.52 -3.56 14.66
CA HIS A 238 -0.22 -4.03 13.30
C HIS A 238 -1.47 -4.57 12.59
N SER A 239 -2.35 -3.66 12.15
CA SER A 239 -3.67 -4.00 11.62
C SER A 239 -4.12 -3.03 10.53
N TRP A 240 -5.23 -3.36 9.84
CA TRP A 240 -5.86 -2.49 8.84
C TRP A 240 -7.00 -1.67 9.48
N PRO A 241 -6.80 -0.38 9.80
CA PRO A 241 -7.79 0.40 10.56
C PRO A 241 -9.17 0.43 9.89
N GLY A 242 -10.22 0.15 10.65
CA GLY A 242 -11.60 0.07 10.19
C GLY A 242 -11.94 -1.19 9.37
N GLY A 243 -11.00 -2.11 9.19
CA GLY A 243 -11.24 -3.43 8.62
C GLY A 243 -11.48 -4.50 9.69
N THR A 244 -11.39 -5.75 9.28
CA THR A 244 -11.41 -6.92 10.15
C THR A 244 -10.03 -7.57 10.26
N ARG A 245 -9.86 -8.50 11.21
CA ARG A 245 -8.62 -9.28 11.32
C ARG A 245 -8.37 -10.06 10.02
N GLY A 246 -7.16 -9.92 9.49
CA GLY A 246 -6.78 -10.64 8.26
C GLY A 246 -6.56 -12.15 8.45
N TRP A 247 -6.31 -12.61 9.67
CA TRP A 247 -6.11 -14.01 10.01
C TRP A 247 -6.35 -14.27 11.51
N ILE A 248 -6.50 -15.55 11.88
CA ILE A 248 -6.73 -15.97 13.27
C ILE A 248 -5.49 -15.69 14.11
N GLY A 249 -5.57 -14.72 15.02
CA GLY A 249 -4.46 -14.33 15.91
C GLY A 249 -3.77 -13.03 15.50
N GLY A 250 -4.23 -12.36 14.44
CA GLY A 250 -3.81 -10.99 14.13
C GLY A 250 -4.31 -9.96 15.15
N ASP A 251 -3.63 -8.82 15.23
CA ASP A 251 -4.02 -7.72 16.11
C ASP A 251 -5.43 -7.20 15.79
N GLU A 252 -6.17 -6.75 16.81
CA GLU A 252 -7.48 -6.11 16.58
C GLU A 252 -7.30 -4.77 15.85
N PRO A 253 -8.00 -4.55 14.72
CA PRO A 253 -7.97 -3.27 14.05
C PRO A 253 -8.58 -2.14 14.88
N SER A 254 -7.85 -1.02 14.98
CA SER A 254 -8.41 0.24 15.47
C SER A 254 -9.60 0.64 14.61
N GLN A 255 -10.70 1.04 15.25
CA GLN A 255 -11.89 1.56 14.58
C GLN A 255 -11.93 3.09 14.55
N ALA A 256 -10.83 3.75 14.94
CA ALA A 256 -10.76 5.22 15.01
C ALA A 256 -10.82 5.90 13.63
N ILE A 257 -10.41 5.19 12.57
CA ILE A 257 -10.54 5.59 11.16
C ILE A 257 -10.88 4.38 10.30
N SER A 258 -11.39 4.63 9.09
CA SER A 258 -11.45 3.65 8.01
C SER A 258 -10.33 3.91 7.01
N ALA A 259 -9.29 3.09 7.02
CA ALA A 259 -8.19 3.19 6.06
C ALA A 259 -8.71 3.08 4.62
N SER A 260 -9.63 2.15 4.38
CA SER A 260 -10.24 1.95 3.06
C SER A 260 -10.98 3.18 2.54
N ARG A 261 -11.73 3.87 3.41
CA ARG A 261 -12.40 5.12 3.03
C ARG A 261 -11.39 6.21 2.68
N LEU A 262 -10.39 6.42 3.54
CA LEU A 262 -9.36 7.43 3.31
C LEU A 262 -8.59 7.17 2.01
N ILE A 263 -8.28 5.91 1.72
CA ILE A 263 -7.61 5.50 0.48
C ILE A 263 -8.49 5.77 -0.75
N ALA A 264 -9.79 5.49 -0.66
CA ALA A 264 -10.73 5.78 -1.74
C ALA A 264 -10.87 7.30 -1.99
N GLU A 265 -10.93 8.10 -0.91
CA GLU A 265 -10.93 9.56 -0.98
C GLU A 265 -9.63 10.08 -1.61
N PHE A 266 -8.47 9.56 -1.18
CA PHE A 266 -7.16 9.90 -1.72
C PHE A 266 -7.06 9.62 -3.23
N ALA A 267 -7.49 8.43 -3.68
CA ALA A 267 -7.49 8.06 -5.10
C ALA A 267 -8.49 8.86 -5.95
N SER A 268 -9.51 9.44 -5.31
CA SER A 268 -10.57 10.22 -5.96
C SER A 268 -10.24 11.69 -6.16
N ARG A 269 -9.15 12.18 -5.54
CA ARG A 269 -8.70 13.57 -5.71
C ARG A 269 -8.32 13.85 -7.19
N PRO A 270 -8.50 15.10 -7.65
CA PRO A 270 -8.21 15.49 -9.02
C PRO A 270 -6.71 15.40 -9.41
#